data_AF-A0A925K068-F1
#
_entry.id   AF-A0A925K068-F1
#
_cell.length_a   1.000
_cell.length_b   1.000
_cell.length_c   1.000
_cell.angle_alpha   90.00
_cell.angle_beta   90.00
_cell.angle_gamma   90.00
#
_symmetry.space_group_name_H-M   'P 1'
#
loop_
_entity.id
_entity.type
_entity.pdbx_description
1 polymer ?
#
loop_
_entity_poly.entity_id
_entity_poly.type
_entity_poly.pdbx_seq_one_letter_code
_entity_poly.pdbx_strand_id
1 'polypeptide(L)'
;MTPEFNQQQPQQGQSEPPPFPFNKRPFCPYEPIEKSIEAIRVLVVNDLLHDESDLSDLARAEWGASAAAKLERERYISKFALDNIVGNITRLVRDPDVHVAHLSKAGEAAEEFRPQAIVLSGTLADFDYYDPAMLRRFARFVEQTTVPVLGICGGHQLIGLCFGVRCVTLDNLEPAERRTDRIFEYQYYPV
;
A
#
# COMPACT_ATOMS: atom_id res chain seq x y z
N MET A 1 -17.08 56.50 14.23
CA MET A 1 -16.10 55.93 15.18
C MET A 1 -15.81 54.52 14.71
N THR A 2 -14.66 54.36 14.07
CA THR A 2 -14.19 53.11 13.45
C THR A 2 -12.74 52.96 13.94
N PRO A 3 -12.34 51.81 14.49
CA PRO A 3 -11.05 51.69 15.17
C PRO A 3 -9.90 51.68 14.16
N GLU A 4 -8.83 52.40 14.50
CA GLU A 4 -7.55 52.41 13.78
C GLU A 4 -6.88 51.04 13.95
N PHE A 5 -6.66 50.33 12.84
CA PHE A 5 -5.79 49.16 12.83
C PHE A 5 -4.34 49.61 12.78
N ASN A 6 -3.65 49.35 13.88
CA ASN A 6 -2.23 49.54 14.09
C ASN A 6 -1.43 48.83 12.97
N GLN A 7 -0.78 49.60 12.10
CA GLN A 7 0.14 49.06 11.10
C GLN A 7 1.44 48.63 11.80
N GLN A 8 1.49 47.38 12.26
CA GLN A 8 2.77 46.74 12.56
C GLN A 8 3.48 46.47 11.23
N GLN A 9 4.58 47.18 11.01
CA GLN A 9 5.55 46.87 9.96
C GLN A 9 5.96 45.40 10.07
N PRO A 10 6.04 44.64 8.96
CA PRO A 10 6.54 43.28 9.00
C PRO A 10 7.99 43.33 9.48
N GLN A 11 8.23 42.72 10.64
CA GLN A 11 9.58 42.41 11.10
C GLN A 11 10.30 41.68 9.96
N GLN A 12 11.49 42.16 9.61
CA GLN A 12 12.41 41.45 8.72
C GLN A 12 12.87 40.17 9.41
N GLY A 13 11.99 39.17 9.39
CA GLY A 13 12.24 37.82 9.87
C GLY A 13 13.08 37.08 8.85
N GLN A 14 14.19 36.52 9.33
CA GLN A 14 15.08 35.65 8.58
C GLN A 14 14.25 34.61 7.82
N SER A 15 14.42 34.55 6.50
CA SER A 15 13.76 33.53 5.67
C SER A 15 14.23 32.16 6.13
N GLU A 16 13.32 31.34 6.66
CA GLU A 16 13.61 29.93 6.94
C GLU A 16 14.23 29.28 5.69
N PRO A 17 15.28 28.46 5.85
CA PRO A 17 15.88 27.78 4.73
C PRO A 17 14.81 26.91 4.04
N PRO A 18 14.72 26.93 2.70
CA PRO A 18 13.70 26.16 2.00
C PRO A 18 13.82 24.68 2.37
N PRO A 19 12.70 23.96 2.49
CA PRO A 19 12.68 22.59 3.02
C PRO A 19 13.42 21.58 2.14
N PHE A 20 13.74 21.94 0.90
CA PHE A 20 14.45 21.10 -0.05
C PHE A 20 15.91 21.56 -0.21
N PRO A 21 16.88 20.81 0.34
CA PRO A 21 18.29 21.22 0.36
C PRO A 21 18.93 21.24 -1.05
N PHE A 22 18.31 20.58 -2.03
CA PHE A 22 18.91 20.35 -3.35
C PHE A 22 18.58 21.43 -4.39
N ASN A 23 17.39 22.05 -4.33
CA ASN A 23 16.95 22.99 -5.38
C ASN A 23 16.70 24.42 -4.89
N LYS A 24 16.81 24.70 -3.57
CA LYS A 24 16.60 26.02 -2.94
C LYS A 24 15.29 26.71 -3.37
N ARG A 25 14.27 25.94 -3.76
CA ARG A 25 12.94 26.41 -4.15
C ARG A 25 11.91 25.82 -3.19
N PRO A 26 10.76 26.51 -2.97
CA PRO A 26 9.68 25.94 -2.16
C PRO A 26 8.87 24.88 -2.92
N PHE A 27 9.22 24.57 -4.17
CA PHE A 27 8.54 23.58 -5.00
C PHE A 27 9.54 22.81 -5.87
N CYS A 28 9.18 21.58 -6.23
CA CYS A 28 9.84 20.83 -7.30
C CYS A 28 9.04 21.06 -8.60
N PRO A 29 9.67 21.49 -9.71
CA PRO A 29 8.99 21.53 -10.99
C PRO A 29 8.52 20.12 -11.36
N TYR A 30 7.27 19.99 -11.82
CA TYR A 30 6.77 18.72 -12.32
C TYR A 30 7.48 18.39 -13.63
N GLU A 31 8.23 17.29 -13.64
CA GLU A 31 8.83 16.74 -14.86
C GLU A 31 7.88 15.66 -15.42
N PRO A 32 7.41 15.79 -16.68
CA PRO A 32 6.62 14.75 -17.31
C PRO A 32 7.42 13.45 -17.39
N ILE A 33 6.83 12.36 -16.92
CA ILE A 33 7.41 11.02 -17.06
C ILE A 33 7.14 10.55 -18.50
N GLU A 34 8.17 10.52 -19.34
CA GLU A 34 8.07 9.93 -20.67
C GLU A 34 8.04 8.39 -20.60
N LYS A 35 7.19 7.77 -21.42
CA LYS A 35 7.09 6.31 -21.52
C LYS A 35 8.37 5.73 -22.14
N SER A 36 9.19 5.10 -21.32
CA SER A 36 10.48 4.50 -21.70
C SER A 36 10.43 2.98 -21.89
N ILE A 37 9.39 2.31 -21.37
CA ILE A 37 9.22 0.85 -21.49
C ILE A 37 8.31 0.56 -22.68
N GLU A 38 8.78 -0.24 -23.65
CA GLU A 38 7.99 -0.59 -24.84
C GLU A 38 6.78 -1.45 -24.47
N ALA A 39 7.01 -2.62 -23.86
CA ALA A 39 5.96 -3.53 -23.45
C ALA A 39 6.39 -4.29 -22.20
N ILE A 40 5.43 -4.60 -21.33
CA ILE A 40 5.65 -5.47 -20.16
C ILE A 40 4.33 -6.11 -19.72
N ARG A 41 4.44 -7.35 -19.24
CA ARG A 41 3.35 -8.11 -18.63
C ARG A 41 3.43 -8.00 -17.11
N VAL A 42 2.44 -7.38 -16.47
CA VAL A 42 2.46 -7.11 -15.03
C VAL A 42 1.28 -7.80 -14.35
N LEU A 43 1.57 -8.64 -13.36
CA LEU A 43 0.55 -9.16 -12.46
C LEU A 43 0.41 -8.20 -11.28
N VAL A 44 -0.75 -7.59 -11.13
CA VAL A 44 -1.10 -6.79 -9.96
C VAL A 44 -1.86 -7.68 -8.98
N VAL A 45 -1.38 -7.79 -7.75
CA VAL A 45 -2.02 -8.58 -6.70
C VAL A 45 -2.75 -7.63 -5.75
N ASN A 46 -4.04 -7.87 -5.57
CA ASN A 46 -4.86 -7.20 -4.59
C ASN A 46 -4.71 -7.88 -3.23
N ASP A 47 -4.06 -7.19 -2.29
CA ASP A 47 -3.77 -7.68 -0.95
C ASP A 47 -4.85 -7.32 0.08
N LEU A 48 -5.94 -6.65 -0.32
CA LEU A 48 -7.04 -6.31 0.58
C LEU A 48 -8.03 -7.48 0.71
N LEU A 49 -8.61 -7.63 1.90
CA LEU A 49 -9.61 -8.66 2.19
C LEU A 49 -10.85 -8.47 1.29
N HIS A 50 -11.28 -9.53 0.61
CA HIS A 50 -12.36 -9.46 -0.36
C HIS A 50 -13.66 -10.05 0.17
N ASP A 51 -13.59 -11.22 0.80
CA ASP A 51 -14.76 -11.95 1.29
C ASP A 51 -14.52 -12.62 2.66
N GLU A 52 -15.56 -13.26 3.21
CA GLU A 52 -15.47 -13.87 4.53
C GLU A 52 -14.50 -15.07 4.59
N SER A 53 -14.17 -15.69 3.46
CA SER A 53 -13.21 -16.79 3.41
C SER A 53 -11.78 -16.29 3.60
N ASP A 54 -11.53 -15.00 3.33
CA ASP A 54 -10.24 -14.36 3.57
C ASP A 54 -10.00 -14.05 5.05
N LEU A 55 -11.02 -14.12 5.90
CA LEU A 55 -10.92 -13.77 7.31
C LEU A 55 -10.28 -14.89 8.13
N SER A 56 -9.46 -14.50 9.11
CA SER A 56 -9.05 -15.37 10.20
C SER A 56 -10.20 -15.58 11.19
N ASP A 57 -10.07 -16.58 12.05
CA ASP A 57 -11.03 -16.79 13.15
C ASP A 57 -11.04 -15.60 14.12
N LEU A 58 -9.90 -14.93 14.30
CA LEU A 58 -9.78 -13.71 15.09
C LEU A 58 -10.61 -12.57 14.48
N ALA A 59 -10.47 -12.34 13.16
CA ALA A 59 -11.25 -11.31 12.48
C ALA A 59 -12.75 -11.61 12.55
N ARG A 60 -13.17 -12.87 12.37
CA ARG A 60 -14.58 -13.27 12.50
C ARG A 60 -15.09 -12.99 13.92
N ALA A 61 -14.32 -13.31 14.95
CA ALA A 61 -14.69 -13.10 16.34
C ALA A 61 -14.76 -11.60 16.69
N GLU A 62 -13.75 -10.81 16.32
CA GLU A 62 -13.65 -9.39 16.67
C GLU A 62 -14.58 -8.51 15.82
N TRP A 63 -14.75 -8.81 14.53
CA TRP A 63 -15.62 -8.01 13.67
C TRP A 63 -17.09 -8.39 13.84
N GLY A 64 -17.38 -9.68 14.06
CA GLY A 64 -18.74 -10.17 14.28
C GLY A 64 -19.73 -9.62 13.25
N ALA A 65 -20.82 -9.01 13.74
CA ALA A 65 -21.87 -8.42 12.90
C ALA A 65 -21.39 -7.27 11.98
N SER A 66 -20.22 -6.67 12.23
CA SER A 66 -19.66 -5.60 11.40
C SER A 66 -18.78 -6.10 10.24
N ALA A 67 -18.51 -7.41 10.15
CA ALA A 67 -17.59 -7.97 9.15
C ALA A 67 -17.98 -7.60 7.71
N ALA A 68 -19.26 -7.69 7.36
CA ALA A 68 -19.75 -7.34 6.02
C ALA A 68 -19.44 -5.88 5.64
N ALA A 69 -19.67 -4.93 6.57
CA ALA A 69 -19.40 -3.51 6.34
C ALA A 69 -17.90 -3.22 6.24
N LYS A 70 -17.07 -3.91 7.02
CA LYS A 70 -15.60 -3.78 6.93
C LYS A 70 -15.06 -4.34 5.61
N LEU A 71 -15.53 -5.50 5.17
CA LEU A 71 -15.20 -6.05 3.86
C LEU A 71 -15.69 -5.17 2.70
N GLU A 72 -16.83 -4.48 2.85
CA GLU A 72 -17.28 -3.49 1.87
C GLU A 72 -16.30 -2.32 1.77
N ARG A 73 -15.81 -1.82 2.91
CA ARG A 73 -14.78 -0.78 2.96
C ARG A 73 -13.46 -1.25 2.33
N GLU A 74 -13.02 -2.48 2.62
CA GLU A 74 -11.84 -3.10 1.99
C GLU A 74 -11.96 -3.10 0.46
N ARG A 75 -13.07 -3.61 -0.08
CA ARG A 75 -13.34 -3.62 -1.53
C ARG A 75 -13.46 -2.22 -2.14
N TYR A 76 -13.94 -1.23 -1.38
CA TYR A 76 -13.97 0.15 -1.85
C TYR A 76 -12.56 0.72 -1.98
N ILE A 77 -11.73 0.55 -0.95
CA ILE A 77 -10.35 1.05 -0.91
C ILE A 77 -9.48 0.33 -1.95
N SER A 78 -9.69 -0.98 -2.15
CA SER A 78 -8.92 -1.76 -3.10
C SER A 78 -9.04 -1.22 -4.52
N LYS A 79 -10.22 -0.72 -4.93
CA LYS A 79 -10.41 -0.11 -6.25
C LYS A 79 -9.44 1.05 -6.48
N PHE A 80 -9.32 1.97 -5.52
CA PHE A 80 -8.39 3.09 -5.63
C PHE A 80 -6.94 2.65 -5.64
N ALA A 81 -6.58 1.68 -4.80
CA ALA A 81 -5.22 1.14 -4.75
C ALA A 81 -4.83 0.53 -6.11
N LEU A 82 -5.70 -0.29 -6.69
CA LEU A 82 -5.49 -0.94 -7.97
C LEU A 82 -5.47 0.05 -9.13
N ASP A 83 -6.42 1.00 -9.19
CA ASP A 83 -6.48 2.03 -10.23
C ASP A 83 -5.20 2.89 -10.23
N ASN A 84 -4.66 3.20 -9.06
CA ASN A 84 -3.40 3.93 -8.95
C ASN A 84 -2.21 3.12 -9.48
N ILE A 85 -2.13 1.82 -9.16
CA ILE A 85 -1.06 0.93 -9.65
C ILE A 85 -1.14 0.78 -11.16
N VAL A 86 -2.31 0.41 -11.68
CA VAL A 86 -2.56 0.24 -13.13
C VAL A 86 -2.31 1.54 -13.87
N GLY A 87 -2.76 2.67 -13.31
CA GLY A 87 -2.50 4.00 -13.85
C GLY A 87 -1.01 4.33 -13.93
N ASN A 88 -0.22 3.99 -12.91
CA ASN A 88 1.23 4.19 -12.93
C ASN A 88 1.93 3.29 -13.94
N ILE A 89 1.55 2.02 -14.05
CA ILE A 89 2.06 1.12 -15.10
C ILE A 89 1.76 1.71 -16.49
N THR A 90 0.53 2.19 -16.71
CA THR A 90 0.11 2.80 -17.97
C THR A 90 0.87 4.09 -18.28
N ARG A 91 1.31 4.84 -17.27
CA ARG A 91 2.14 6.05 -17.45
C ARG A 91 3.58 5.74 -17.80
N LEU A 92 4.09 4.57 -17.40
CA LEU A 92 5.49 4.16 -17.62
C LEU A 92 5.69 3.36 -18.91
N VAL A 93 4.65 2.63 -19.35
CA VAL A 93 4.71 1.62 -20.41
C VAL A 93 3.90 2.03 -21.62
N ARG A 94 4.42 1.82 -22.83
CA ARG A 94 3.69 2.09 -24.09
C ARG A 94 2.59 1.08 -24.34
N ASP A 95 2.89 -0.21 -24.24
CA ASP A 95 1.94 -1.32 -24.40
C ASP A 95 1.91 -2.23 -23.16
N PRO A 96 1.14 -1.87 -22.11
CA PRO A 96 1.03 -2.67 -20.89
C PRO A 96 0.02 -3.81 -21.04
N ASP A 97 0.42 -5.04 -20.69
CA ASP A 97 -0.47 -6.18 -20.48
C ASP A 97 -0.60 -6.41 -18.98
N VAL A 98 -1.75 -6.03 -18.40
CA VAL A 98 -1.96 -6.05 -16.95
C VAL A 98 -3.04 -7.07 -16.58
N HIS A 99 -2.71 -7.98 -15.69
CA HIS A 99 -3.67 -8.89 -15.06
C HIS A 99 -3.79 -8.58 -13.58
N VAL A 100 -5.01 -8.60 -13.04
CA VAL A 100 -5.25 -8.36 -11.62
C VAL A 100 -5.77 -9.64 -10.99
N ALA A 101 -5.14 -10.09 -9.90
CA ALA A 101 -5.56 -11.24 -9.13
C ALA A 101 -5.68 -10.89 -7.64
N HIS A 102 -6.55 -11.59 -6.91
CA HIS A 102 -6.58 -11.51 -5.46
C HIS A 102 -5.41 -12.27 -4.83
N LEU A 103 -4.97 -11.86 -3.64
CA LEU A 103 -3.88 -12.48 -2.89
C LEU A 103 -3.99 -14.00 -2.79
N SER A 104 -5.20 -14.51 -2.55
CA SER A 104 -5.46 -15.95 -2.43
C SER A 104 -5.18 -16.75 -3.71
N LYS A 105 -5.03 -16.07 -4.85
CA LYS A 105 -4.84 -16.62 -6.20
C LYS A 105 -3.53 -16.19 -6.86
N ALA A 106 -2.65 -15.48 -6.15
CA ALA A 106 -1.43 -14.90 -6.74
C ALA A 106 -0.55 -15.94 -7.46
N GLY A 107 -0.33 -17.12 -6.85
CA GLY A 107 0.49 -18.17 -7.46
C GLY A 107 -0.12 -18.79 -8.72
N GLU A 108 -1.40 -19.16 -8.67
CA GLU A 108 -2.16 -19.69 -9.82
C GLU A 108 -2.17 -18.68 -10.97
N ALA A 109 -2.45 -17.41 -10.66
CA ALA A 109 -2.47 -16.34 -11.64
C ALA A 109 -1.08 -16.07 -12.25
N ALA A 110 -0.01 -16.15 -11.46
CA ALA A 110 1.35 -15.97 -11.97
C ALA A 110 1.76 -17.13 -12.91
N GLU A 111 1.36 -18.36 -12.62
CA GLU A 111 1.63 -19.51 -13.48
C GLU A 111 0.91 -19.40 -14.82
N GLU A 112 -0.39 -19.08 -14.80
CA GLU A 112 -1.21 -18.94 -16.01
C GLU A 112 -0.79 -17.72 -16.83
N PHE A 113 -0.67 -16.57 -16.16
CA PHE A 113 -0.37 -15.31 -16.81
C PHE A 113 1.10 -15.22 -17.21
N ARG A 114 2.07 -15.85 -16.54
CA ARG A 114 3.51 -15.69 -16.80
C ARG A 114 3.96 -14.21 -16.87
N PRO A 115 3.78 -13.45 -15.77
CA PRO A 115 4.19 -12.04 -15.72
C PRO A 115 5.71 -11.86 -15.77
N GLN A 116 6.15 -10.68 -16.19
CA GLN A 116 7.53 -10.24 -16.10
C GLN A 116 7.81 -9.46 -14.82
N ALA A 117 6.77 -8.93 -14.17
CA ALA A 117 6.84 -8.28 -12.88
C ALA A 117 5.53 -8.50 -12.10
N ILE A 118 5.63 -8.55 -10.78
CA ILE A 118 4.50 -8.64 -9.86
C ILE A 118 4.48 -7.38 -9.00
N VAL A 119 3.31 -6.75 -8.86
CA VAL A 119 3.12 -5.59 -8.00
C VAL A 119 2.02 -5.90 -6.98
N LEU A 120 2.38 -5.89 -5.70
CA LEU A 120 1.44 -6.08 -4.60
C LEU A 120 0.87 -4.73 -4.14
N SER A 121 -0.44 -4.67 -3.91
CA SER A 121 -1.08 -3.47 -3.40
C SER A 121 -0.74 -3.22 -1.92
N GLY A 122 -1.27 -2.12 -1.36
CA GLY A 122 -1.32 -1.98 0.09
C GLY A 122 -2.33 -2.93 0.72
N THR A 123 -2.35 -2.93 2.05
CA THR A 123 -3.37 -3.58 2.88
C THR A 123 -4.07 -2.52 3.72
N LEU A 124 -5.20 -2.89 4.32
CA LEU A 124 -5.93 -2.08 5.28
C LEU A 124 -5.94 -2.78 6.64
N ALA A 125 -6.45 -4.00 6.70
CA ALA A 125 -6.45 -4.80 7.90
C ALA A 125 -5.04 -5.24 8.34
N ASP A 126 -4.92 -5.51 9.64
CA ASP A 126 -3.74 -6.15 10.23
C ASP A 126 -3.62 -7.60 9.72
N PHE A 127 -2.40 -8.11 9.55
CA PHE A 127 -2.18 -9.43 8.94
C PHE A 127 -2.74 -10.60 9.77
N ASP A 128 -2.98 -10.42 11.07
CA ASP A 128 -3.64 -11.41 11.91
C ASP A 128 -5.16 -11.53 11.65
N TYR A 129 -5.73 -10.63 10.84
CA TYR A 129 -7.10 -10.73 10.35
C TYR A 129 -7.25 -11.55 9.08
N TYR A 130 -6.14 -11.92 8.42
CA TYR A 130 -6.15 -12.72 7.19
C TYR A 130 -6.16 -14.21 7.51
N ASP A 131 -6.82 -15.02 6.67
CA ASP A 131 -6.76 -16.48 6.74
C ASP A 131 -5.29 -16.94 6.75
N PRO A 132 -4.82 -17.59 7.82
CA PRO A 132 -3.44 -18.05 7.90
C PRO A 132 -3.06 -19.01 6.77
N ALA A 133 -4.01 -19.78 6.23
CA ALA A 133 -3.73 -20.68 5.12
C ALA A 133 -3.50 -19.92 3.81
N MET A 134 -4.25 -18.85 3.55
CA MET A 134 -4.00 -17.90 2.46
C MET A 134 -2.60 -17.29 2.56
N LEU A 135 -2.24 -16.74 3.73
CA LEU A 135 -0.91 -16.14 3.91
C LEU A 135 0.21 -17.17 3.69
N ARG A 136 0.06 -18.41 4.20
CA ARG A 136 1.03 -19.50 3.95
C ARG A 136 1.12 -19.90 2.47
N ARG A 137 0.02 -19.89 1.72
CA ARG A 137 0.04 -20.15 0.27
C ARG A 137 0.82 -19.05 -0.45
N PHE A 138 0.57 -17.80 -0.11
CA PHE A 138 1.30 -16.67 -0.66
C PHE A 138 2.79 -16.68 -0.30
N ALA A 139 3.13 -16.97 0.96
CA ALA A 139 4.51 -17.07 1.41
C ALA A 139 5.32 -18.08 0.58
N ARG A 140 4.79 -19.30 0.38
CA ARG A 140 5.43 -20.30 -0.49
C ARG A 140 5.62 -19.79 -1.92
N PHE A 141 4.65 -19.07 -2.46
CA PHE A 141 4.75 -18.52 -3.80
C PHE A 141 5.85 -17.45 -3.89
N VAL A 142 5.87 -16.47 -2.97
CA VAL A 142 6.82 -15.35 -3.01
C VAL A 142 8.25 -15.78 -2.68
N GLU A 143 8.43 -16.81 -1.85
CA GLU A 143 9.74 -17.41 -1.54
C GLU A 143 10.35 -18.16 -2.73
N GLN A 144 9.53 -18.68 -3.64
CA GLN A 144 9.97 -19.57 -4.73
C GLN A 144 9.99 -18.88 -6.09
N THR A 145 9.25 -17.79 -6.26
CA THR A 145 9.17 -17.09 -7.55
C THR A 145 10.50 -16.45 -7.93
N THR A 146 10.86 -16.54 -9.21
CA THR A 146 11.97 -15.79 -9.80
C THR A 146 11.52 -14.51 -10.48
N VAL A 147 10.21 -14.26 -10.54
CA VAL A 147 9.65 -13.03 -11.10
C VAL A 147 9.85 -11.90 -10.09
N PRO A 148 10.38 -10.73 -10.49
CA PRO A 148 10.54 -9.59 -9.59
C PRO A 148 9.21 -9.17 -8.94
N VAL A 149 9.23 -8.99 -7.62
CA VAL A 149 8.06 -8.60 -6.83
C VAL A 149 8.31 -7.23 -6.19
N LEU A 150 7.40 -6.29 -6.44
CA LEU A 150 7.36 -4.98 -5.79
C LEU A 150 6.16 -4.93 -4.84
N GLY A 151 6.40 -4.68 -3.55
CA GLY A 151 5.34 -4.42 -2.59
C GLY A 151 5.14 -2.92 -2.34
N ILE A 152 3.89 -2.47 -2.23
CA ILE A 152 3.55 -1.07 -1.93
C ILE A 152 2.87 -1.01 -0.57
N CYS A 153 3.40 -0.21 0.37
CA CYS A 153 2.84 -0.10 1.73
C CYS A 153 2.63 -1.51 2.30
N GLY A 154 1.43 -1.90 2.75
CA GLY A 154 1.10 -3.27 3.20
C GLY A 154 1.74 -4.41 2.39
N GLY A 155 1.78 -4.35 1.07
CA GLY A 155 2.40 -5.40 0.26
C GLY A 155 3.90 -5.62 0.54
N HIS A 156 4.67 -4.58 0.87
CA HIS A 156 6.09 -4.77 1.24
C HIS A 156 6.26 -5.39 2.64
N GLN A 157 5.30 -5.16 3.54
CA GLN A 157 5.28 -5.71 4.89
C GLN A 157 4.90 -7.18 4.79
N LEU A 158 3.94 -7.51 3.92
CA LEU A 158 3.57 -8.88 3.62
C LEU A 158 4.75 -9.69 3.07
N ILE A 159 5.53 -9.12 2.14
CA ILE A 159 6.78 -9.77 1.68
C ILE A 159 7.71 -10.01 2.88
N GLY A 160 7.97 -8.99 3.69
CA GLY A 160 8.82 -9.14 4.89
C GLY A 160 8.36 -10.27 5.81
N LEU A 161 7.05 -10.32 6.12
CA LEU A 161 6.44 -11.36 6.96
C LEU A 161 6.67 -12.76 6.38
N CYS A 162 6.59 -12.93 5.06
CA CYS A 162 6.86 -14.21 4.42
C CYS A 162 8.31 -14.67 4.67
N PHE A 163 9.26 -13.74 4.72
CA PHE A 163 10.66 -14.03 5.04
C PHE A 163 10.99 -13.96 6.54
N GLY A 164 9.98 -13.99 7.42
CA GLY A 164 10.15 -14.06 8.87
C GLY A 164 10.44 -12.73 9.57
N VAL A 165 10.28 -11.61 8.87
CA VAL A 165 10.43 -10.27 9.46
C VAL A 165 9.23 -9.95 10.34
N ARG A 166 9.47 -9.31 11.48
CA ARG A 166 8.39 -8.84 12.36
C ARG A 166 7.96 -7.44 11.93
N CYS A 167 6.65 -7.21 11.86
CA CYS A 167 6.08 -5.88 11.59
C CYS A 167 5.49 -5.30 12.87
N VAL A 168 5.97 -4.12 13.27
CA VAL A 168 5.45 -3.35 14.41
C VAL A 168 4.98 -1.98 13.93
N THR A 169 4.06 -1.37 14.69
CA THR A 169 3.55 -0.03 14.38
C THR A 169 4.69 1.01 14.46
N LEU A 170 4.51 2.21 13.90
CA LEU A 170 5.52 3.28 13.98
C LEU A 170 5.93 3.66 15.41
N ASP A 171 5.03 3.49 16.38
CA ASP A 171 5.26 3.69 17.81
C ASP A 171 5.83 2.44 18.51
N ASN A 172 6.28 1.45 17.74
CA ASN A 172 6.95 0.23 18.20
C ASN A 172 6.09 -0.67 19.09
N LEU A 173 4.79 -0.74 18.79
CA LEU A 173 3.83 -1.63 19.44
C LEU A 173 3.45 -2.78 18.50
N GLU A 174 2.96 -3.87 19.09
CA GLU A 174 2.31 -4.93 18.31
C GLU A 174 1.02 -4.40 17.67
N PRO A 175 0.66 -4.87 16.46
CA PRO A 175 -0.62 -4.51 15.81
C PRO A 175 -1.83 -4.68 16.74
N ALA A 176 -1.83 -5.76 17.52
CA ALA A 176 -2.89 -6.10 18.47
C ALA A 176 -2.98 -5.14 19.68
N GLU A 177 -1.89 -4.48 20.06
CA GLU A 177 -1.86 -3.54 21.19
C GLU A 177 -2.50 -2.19 20.85
N ARG A 178 -2.57 -1.85 19.56
CA ARG A 178 -3.18 -0.61 19.09
C ARG A 178 -3.93 -0.85 17.78
N ARG A 179 -5.17 -1.34 17.85
CA ARG A 179 -6.01 -1.55 16.65
C ARG A 179 -6.81 -0.33 16.20
N THR A 180 -7.13 0.58 17.12
CA THR A 180 -7.93 1.79 16.85
C THR A 180 -7.11 3.06 17.09
N ASP A 181 -7.62 4.19 16.61
CA ASP A 181 -7.10 5.53 16.91
C ASP A 181 -5.61 5.70 16.58
N ARG A 182 -5.17 5.06 15.49
CA ARG A 182 -3.83 5.23 14.93
C ARG A 182 -3.76 6.61 14.28
N ILE A 183 -2.82 7.46 14.73
CA ILE A 183 -2.63 8.82 14.21
C ILE A 183 -2.18 8.80 12.74
N PHE A 184 -1.44 7.75 12.38
CA PHE A 184 -1.02 7.45 11.01
C PHE A 184 -1.45 6.00 10.73
N GLU A 185 -2.62 5.82 10.12
CA GLU A 185 -3.06 4.47 9.77
C GLU A 185 -2.07 3.83 8.77
N TYR A 186 -1.74 2.54 8.96
CA TYR A 186 -1.07 1.63 8.00
C TYR A 186 0.46 1.67 7.82
N GLN A 187 1.20 2.39 8.67
CA GLN A 187 2.66 2.37 8.59
C GLN A 187 3.23 1.41 9.64
N TYR A 188 3.46 0.17 9.24
CA TYR A 188 4.36 -0.74 9.95
C TYR A 188 5.75 -0.58 9.36
N TYR A 189 6.78 -0.73 10.20
CA TYR A 189 8.14 -0.88 9.69
C TYR A 189 8.68 -2.27 10.04
N PRO A 190 9.37 -2.93 9.09
CA PRO A 190 10.04 -4.19 9.36
C PRO A 190 11.18 -4.00 10.37
N VAL A 191 11.23 -4.85 11.40
CA VAL A 191 12.29 -4.88 12.45
C VAL A 191 13.13 -6.14 12.36
#